data_AF-A0A852JDL5-F1
#
_entry.id   AF-A0A852JDL5-F1
#
_cell.length_a   1.000
_cell.length_b   1.000
_cell.length_c   1.000
_cell.angle_alpha   90.00
_cell.angle_beta   90.00
_cell.angle_gamma   90.00
#
_symmetry.space_group_name_H-M   'P 1'
#
loop_
_entity.id
_entity.type
_entity.pdbx_description
1 polymer ?
#
loop_
_entity_poly.entity_id
_entity_poly.type
_entity_poly.pdbx_seq_one_letter_code
_entity_poly.pdbx_strand_id
1 'polypeptide(L)'
;AGWAQQQMSPAASAELSVLLQVAECLTYNIRLHATVLELSLNISKSTLEFSDILVGQCQLETVRLYNWFQVPCKWSITAIKPVMKVKHGQH
;
A
#
# COMPACT_ATOMS: atom_id res chain seq x y z
N ALA A 1 -20.58 9.34 -8.25
CA ALA A 1 -19.28 9.36 -7.56
C ALA A 1 -18.29 8.58 -8.40
N GLY A 2 -17.28 9.26 -8.95
CA GLY A 2 -16.29 8.66 -9.84
C GLY A 2 -15.33 7.78 -9.04
N TRP A 3 -15.16 6.54 -9.49
CA TRP A 3 -14.17 5.63 -8.94
C TRP A 3 -12.81 6.07 -9.51
N ALA A 4 -11.93 6.62 -8.67
CA ALA A 4 -10.55 6.83 -9.06
C ALA A 4 -9.88 5.45 -9.19
N GLN A 5 -9.80 4.94 -10.42
CA GLN A 5 -8.96 3.79 -10.72
C GLN A 5 -7.51 4.26 -10.67
N GLN A 6 -6.83 3.99 -9.56
CA GLN A 6 -5.38 4.11 -9.53
C GLN A 6 -4.84 2.97 -10.41
N GLN A 7 -4.47 3.33 -11.65
CA GLN A 7 -3.93 2.40 -12.64
C GLN A 7 -2.74 1.63 -12.01
N MET A 8 -2.81 0.30 -12.00
CA MET A 8 -1.67 -0.53 -11.59
C MET A 8 -0.49 -0.27 -12.51
N SER A 9 0.60 0.28 -11.96
CA SER A 9 1.90 0.33 -12.63
C SER A 9 2.33 -1.10 -12.96
N PRO A 10 2.95 -1.37 -14.12
CA PRO A 10 3.50 -2.68 -14.40
C PRO A 10 4.60 -3.00 -13.39
N ALA A 11 4.52 -4.18 -12.77
CA ALA A 11 5.57 -4.70 -11.90
C ALA A 11 6.91 -4.67 -12.64
N ALA A 12 7.94 -4.09 -12.03
CA ALA A 12 9.26 -4.07 -12.65
C ALA A 12 9.80 -5.51 -12.72
N SER A 13 10.00 -6.03 -13.94
CA SER A 13 10.61 -7.34 -14.14
C SER A 13 12.11 -7.20 -14.34
N ALA A 14 12.90 -7.99 -13.60
CA ALA A 14 14.34 -8.10 -13.76
C ALA A 14 14.67 -9.51 -14.28
N GLU A 15 15.40 -9.56 -15.38
CA GLU A 15 15.88 -10.80 -15.99
C GLU A 15 17.40 -10.87 -15.82
N LEU A 16 17.91 -11.94 -15.19
CA LEU A 16 19.33 -12.18 -15.01
C LEU A 16 19.70 -13.51 -15.66
N SER A 17 20.63 -13.50 -16.61
CA SER A 17 21.22 -14.72 -17.16
C SER A 17 22.54 -15.03 -16.47
N VAL A 18 22.65 -16.22 -15.88
CA VAL A 18 23.86 -16.69 -15.18
C VAL A 18 24.38 -17.94 -15.87
N LEU A 19 25.67 -17.94 -16.20
CA LEU A 19 26.37 -19.15 -16.63
C LEU A 19 26.84 -19.90 -15.39
N LEU A 20 26.30 -21.09 -15.15
CA LEU A 20 26.76 -21.98 -14.08
C LEU A 20 27.62 -23.09 -14.68
N GLN A 21 28.87 -23.18 -14.22
CA GLN A 21 29.70 -24.36 -14.46
C GLN A 21 29.42 -25.40 -13.37
N VAL A 22 28.98 -26.58 -13.80
CA VAL A 22 28.78 -27.74 -12.94
C VAL A 22 29.78 -28.80 -13.38
N ALA A 23 30.86 -28.93 -12.60
CA ALA A 23 32.06 -29.73 -12.93
C ALA A 23 32.85 -29.23 -14.14
N GLU A 24 34.12 -29.66 -14.24
CA GLU A 24 35.18 -29.13 -15.12
C GLU A 24 34.91 -29.17 -16.63
N CYS A 25 33.71 -29.58 -17.08
CA CYS A 25 33.37 -29.73 -18.50
C CYS A 25 31.98 -29.20 -18.89
N LEU A 26 31.01 -29.07 -17.97
CA LEU A 26 29.64 -28.70 -18.33
C LEU A 26 29.31 -27.28 -17.86
N THR A 27 29.09 -26.37 -18.83
CA THR A 27 28.57 -25.03 -18.57
C THR A 27 27.12 -24.93 -19.04
N TYR A 28 26.20 -24.62 -18.14
CA TYR A 28 24.79 -24.37 -18.47
C TYR A 28 24.50 -22.87 -18.40
N ASN A 29 23.77 -22.36 -19.40
CA ASN A 29 23.19 -21.02 -19.34
C ASN A 29 21.82 -21.10 -18.68
N ILE A 30 21.72 -20.58 -17.45
CA ILE A 30 20.49 -20.57 -16.68
C ILE A 30 19.94 -19.14 -16.70
N ARG A 31 18.68 -19.02 -17.13
CA ARG A 31 17.95 -17.75 -17.10
C ARG A 31 17.12 -17.69 -15.81
N LEU A 32 17.36 -16.67 -15.01
CA LEU A 32 16.64 -16.40 -13.77
C LEU A 32 15.76 -15.16 -13.96
N HIS A 33 14.44 -15.36 -13.93
CA HIS A 33 13.46 -14.30 -14.02
C HIS A 33 12.92 -13.96 -12.63
N ALA A 34 13.04 -12.70 -12.22
CA ALA A 34 12.48 -12.20 -10.97
C ALA A 34 11.52 -11.05 -11.25
N THR A 35 10.25 -11.21 -10.85
CA THR A 35 9.28 -10.11 -10.87
C THR A 35 9.33 -9.38 -9.54
N VAL A 36 9.75 -8.11 -9.56
CA VAL A 36 9.67 -7.24 -8.38
C VAL A 36 8.23 -6.74 -8.28
N LEU A 37 7.49 -7.30 -7.32
CA LEU A 37 6.14 -6.85 -7.03
C LEU A 37 6.22 -5.52 -6.28
N GLU A 38 5.75 -4.45 -6.91
CA GLU A 38 5.43 -3.22 -6.17
C GLU A 38 4.26 -3.55 -5.24
N LEU A 39 4.50 -3.55 -3.92
CA LEU A 39 3.46 -3.82 -2.92
C LEU A 39 2.49 -2.64 -2.88
N SER A 40 1.42 -2.75 -3.65
CA SER A 40 0.32 -1.77 -3.67
C SER A 40 -0.84 -2.21 -2.77
N LEU A 41 -1.14 -1.39 -1.76
CA LEU A 41 -2.34 -1.54 -0.94
C LEU A 41 -3.39 -0.53 -1.38
N ASN A 42 -4.66 -0.94 -1.39
CA ASN A 42 -5.77 -0.05 -1.72
C ASN A 42 -6.57 0.32 -0.47
N ILE A 43 -6.97 1.59 -0.37
CA ILE A 43 -7.77 2.10 0.74
C ILE A 43 -9.15 2.54 0.24
N SER A 44 -10.22 2.14 0.93
CA SER A 44 -11.58 2.47 0.50
C SER A 44 -11.92 3.95 0.61
N LYS A 45 -11.30 4.66 1.57
CA LYS A 45 -11.47 6.10 1.79
C LYS A 45 -10.21 6.67 2.44
N SER A 46 -9.63 7.71 1.83
CA SER A 46 -8.43 8.38 2.35
C SER A 46 -8.75 9.52 3.32
N THR A 47 -9.99 10.02 3.30
CA THR A 47 -10.46 11.12 4.16
C THR A 47 -11.70 10.69 4.91
N LEU A 48 -11.70 10.80 6.24
CA LEU A 48 -12.89 10.59 7.06
C LEU A 48 -13.57 11.93 7.33
N GLU A 49 -14.88 11.98 7.12
CA GLU A 49 -15.71 13.16 7.37
C GLU A 49 -16.78 12.72 8.35
N PHE A 50 -16.82 13.37 9.51
CA PHE A 50 -17.81 13.13 10.54
C PHE A 50 -18.84 14.26 10.48
N SER A 51 -20.10 13.92 10.71
CA SER A 51 -21.19 14.90 10.78
C SER A 51 -21.19 15.59 12.15
N ASP A 52 -22.09 16.55 12.36
CA ASP A 52 -22.28 17.12 13.70
C ASP A 52 -22.77 16.03 14.67
N ILE A 53 -22.03 15.82 15.76
CA ILE A 53 -22.33 14.81 16.79
C ILE A 53 -22.76 15.53 18.06
N LEU A 54 -23.89 15.12 18.64
CA LEU A 54 -24.37 15.65 19.92
C LEU A 54 -23.47 15.24 21.08
N VAL A 55 -23.48 16.05 22.15
CA VAL A 55 -22.73 15.74 23.37
C VAL A 55 -23.21 14.39 23.94
N GLY A 56 -22.25 13.51 24.21
CA GLY A 56 -22.50 12.16 24.72
C GLY A 56 -22.79 11.10 23.65
N GLN A 57 -22.79 11.45 22.36
CA GLN A 57 -22.94 10.50 21.25
C GLN A 57 -21.59 10.15 20.60
N CYS A 58 -21.55 9.03 19.89
CA CYS A 58 -20.38 8.56 19.13
C CYS A 58 -20.79 8.19 17.70
N GLN A 59 -19.96 8.58 16.73
CA GLN A 59 -20.09 8.15 15.33
C GLN A 59 -18.93 7.22 14.99
N LEU A 60 -19.25 6.09 14.35
CA LEU A 60 -18.28 5.10 13.91
C LEU A 60 -18.18 5.12 12.39
N GLU A 61 -16.97 5.23 11.88
CA GLU A 61 -16.65 5.09 10.46
C GLU A 61 -15.71 3.92 10.24
N THR A 62 -15.95 3.15 9.18
CA THR A 62 -15.13 1.98 8.84
C THR A 62 -14.35 2.24 7.56
N VAL A 63 -13.03 2.11 7.63
CA VAL A 63 -12.14 2.16 6.45
C VAL A 63 -11.62 0.76 6.18
N ARG A 64 -11.63 0.36 4.90
CA ARG A 64 -11.07 -0.93 4.46
C ARG A 64 -9.71 -0.71 3.82
N LEU A 65 -8.76 -1.53 4.23
CA LEU A 65 -7.47 -1.69 3.58
C LEU A 65 -7.46 -3.04 2.88
N TYR A 66 -7.24 -3.03 1.58
CA TYR A 66 -7.24 -4.23 0.75
C TYR A 66 -5.85 -4.52 0.22
N ASN A 67 -5.43 -5.78 0.36
CA ASN A 67 -4.21 -6.32 -0.21
C ASN A 67 -4.55 -7.15 -1.45
N TRP A 68 -4.15 -6.70 -2.62
CA TRP A 68 -4.37 -7.41 -3.89
C TRP A 68 -3.43 -8.58 -4.10
N PHE A 69 -2.37 -8.68 -3.30
CA PHE A 69 -1.38 -9.73 -3.44
C PHE A 69 -1.70 -10.91 -2.53
N GLN A 70 -1.39 -12.12 -3.01
CA GLN A 70 -1.54 -13.36 -2.24
C GLN A 70 -0.41 -13.55 -1.21
N VAL A 71 0.35 -12.50 -0.90
CA VAL A 71 1.41 -12.50 0.11
C VAL A 71 0.95 -11.77 1.38
N PRO A 72 1.33 -12.23 2.58
CA PRO A 72 1.01 -11.52 3.81
C PRO A 72 1.65 -10.12 3.84
N CYS A 73 0.86 -9.11 4.24
CA CYS A 73 1.34 -7.74 4.46
C CYS A 73 1.27 -7.37 5.94
N LYS A 74 2.34 -6.75 6.47
CA LYS A 74 2.34 -6.15 7.80
C LYS A 74 1.81 -4.72 7.70
N TRP A 75 0.90 -4.35 8.60
CA TRP A 75 0.30 -3.02 8.64
C TRP A 75 0.34 -2.46 10.06
N SER A 76 0.34 -1.14 10.18
CA SER A 76 0.30 -0.41 11.44
C SER A 76 -0.42 0.92 11.26
N ILE A 77 -1.10 1.39 12.30
CA ILE A 77 -1.74 2.71 12.33
C ILE A 77 -0.88 3.63 13.19
N THR A 78 -0.48 4.78 12.63
CA THR A 78 0.30 5.80 13.34
C THR A 78 -0.41 7.14 13.23
N ALA A 79 -0.72 7.75 14.38
CA ALA A 79 -1.20 9.13 14.39
C ALA A 79 -0.02 10.08 14.16
N ILE A 80 -0.05 10.83 13.06
CA ILE A 80 0.84 11.97 12.86
C ILE A 80 0.23 13.11 13.69
N LYS A 81 1.04 13.76 14.54
CA LYS A 81 0.57 14.78 15.51
C LYS A 81 -0.52 15.69 14.91
N PRO A 82 -1.64 15.92 15.61
CA PRO A 82 -2.70 16.77 15.10
C PRO A 82 -2.18 18.19 14.86
N VAL A 83 -2.34 18.70 13.63
CA VAL A 83 -2.27 20.14 13.36
C VAL A 83 -3.54 20.73 13.96
N MET A 84 -3.50 21.10 15.24
CA MET A 84 -4.61 21.77 15.88
C MET A 84 -4.87 23.08 15.14
N LYS A 85 -6.06 23.27 14.57
CA LYS A 85 -6.52 24.60 14.18
C LYS A 85 -6.72 25.40 15.46
N VAL A 86 -5.91 26.44 15.65
CA VAL A 86 -6.12 27.45 16.69
C VAL A 86 -7.49 28.08 16.45
N LYS A 87 -8.43 27.89 17.39
CA LYS A 87 -9.66 28.67 17.41
C LYS A 87 -9.31 30.05 17.96
N HIS A 88 -9.40 31.10 17.12
CA HIS A 88 -9.49 32.47 17.62
C HIS A 88 -10.87 32.64 18.26
N GLY A 89 -10.93 32.50 19.59
CA GLY A 89 -12.04 33.03 20.35
C GLY A 89 -11.85 34.52 20.52
N GLN A 90 -12.56 35.32 19.72
CA GLN A 90 -12.98 36.65 20.14
C GLN A 90 -14.39 36.50 20.70
N HIS A 91 -14.53 36.74 22.00
CA HIS A 91 -15.55 37.57 22.67
C HIS A 91 -15.46 37.36 24.18
#